data_AF-A0A7W5UX11-F1
#
_entry.id   AF-A0A7W5UX11-F1
#
_cell.length_a   1.000
_cell.length_b   1.000
_cell.length_c   1.000
_cell.angle_alpha   90.00
_cell.angle_beta   90.00
_cell.angle_gamma   90.00
#
_symmetry.space_group_name_H-M   'P 1'
#
loop_
_entity.id
_entity.type
_entity.pdbx_description
1 polymer ?
#
loop_
_entity_poly.entity_id
_entity_poly.type
_entity_poly.pdbx_seq_one_letter_code
_entity_poly.pdbx_strand_id
1 'polypeptide(L)'
;MNRSRAQLTAKKYDEAERTIKELRKKYPLALTAREEAILLLDSVHLARSSKELMLIDIDCENVADVDSLRRELEDVVMQKNFYMRKLKYDKTRIKRH
;
A
#
# COMPACT_ATOMS: atom_id res chain seq x y z
N MET A 1 -5.53 -15.48 -1.58
CA MET A 1 -5.83 -14.07 -1.89
C MET A 1 -7.00 -13.50 -1.08
N ASN A 2 -8.13 -14.20 -0.94
CA ASN A 2 -9.35 -13.66 -0.31
C ASN A 2 -9.13 -13.12 1.12
N ARG A 3 -8.33 -13.80 1.94
CA ARG A 3 -7.98 -13.33 3.30
C ARG A 3 -7.30 -11.96 3.31
N SER A 4 -6.28 -11.77 2.48
CA SER A 4 -5.56 -10.49 2.37
C SER A 4 -6.45 -9.36 1.83
N ARG A 5 -7.37 -9.68 0.91
CA ARG A 5 -8.38 -8.72 0.43
C ARG A 5 -9.33 -8.30 1.55
N ALA A 6 -9.82 -9.25 2.34
CA ALA A 6 -10.67 -8.96 3.51
C ALA A 6 -9.93 -8.13 4.58
N GLN A 7 -8.66 -8.43 4.84
CA GLN A 7 -7.82 -7.65 5.76
C GLN A 7 -7.60 -6.22 5.26
N LEU A 8 -7.39 -6.03 3.94
CA LEU A 8 -7.32 -4.69 3.33
C LEU A 8 -8.64 -3.91 3.53
N THR A 9 -9.78 -4.53 3.26
CA THR A 9 -11.10 -3.91 3.49
C THR A 9 -11.31 -3.55 4.96
N ALA A 10 -10.82 -4.39 5.89
CA ALA A 10 -10.86 -4.14 7.33
C ALA A 10 -9.77 -3.15 7.83
N LYS A 11 -8.99 -2.53 6.93
CA LYS A 11 -7.86 -1.63 7.25
C LYS A 11 -6.75 -2.27 8.12
N LYS A 12 -6.64 -3.60 8.09
CA LYS A 12 -5.62 -4.39 8.80
C LYS A 12 -4.39 -4.55 7.93
N TYR A 13 -3.68 -3.45 7.68
CA TYR A 13 -2.62 -3.40 6.67
C TYR A 13 -1.44 -4.34 6.97
N ASP A 14 -1.01 -4.43 8.23
CA ASP A 14 0.10 -5.31 8.62
C ASP A 14 -0.24 -6.79 8.43
N GLU A 15 -1.45 -7.18 8.80
CA GLU A 15 -1.92 -8.55 8.61
C GLU A 15 -2.06 -8.89 7.11
N ALA A 16 -2.57 -7.96 6.31
CA ALA A 16 -2.69 -8.12 4.86
C ALA A 16 -1.30 -8.32 4.23
N GLU A 17 -0.34 -7.47 4.58
CA GLU A 17 1.04 -7.52 4.10
C GLU A 17 1.75 -8.83 4.47
N ARG A 18 1.65 -9.27 5.72
CA ARG A 18 2.20 -10.56 6.16
C ARG A 18 1.60 -11.73 5.39
N THR A 19 0.27 -11.76 5.27
CA THR A 19 -0.43 -12.84 4.55
C THR A 19 -0.01 -12.90 3.07
N ILE A 20 0.20 -11.75 2.43
CA ILE A 20 0.66 -11.70 1.03
C ILE A 20 2.12 -12.19 0.91
N LYS A 21 3.00 -11.76 1.82
CA LYS A 21 4.41 -12.18 1.85
C LYS A 21 4.53 -13.69 2.07
N GLU A 22 3.75 -14.26 2.98
CA GLU A 22 3.69 -15.71 3.21
C GLU A 22 3.21 -16.48 1.97
N LEU A 23 2.15 -16.00 1.32
CA LEU A 23 1.62 -16.62 0.11
C LEU A 23 2.66 -16.64 -1.03
N ARG A 24 3.40 -15.54 -1.20
CA ARG A 24 4.50 -15.44 -2.17
C ARG A 24 5.66 -16.39 -1.86
N LYS A 25 5.97 -16.62 -0.58
CA LYS A 25 6.98 -17.59 -0.16
C LYS A 25 6.53 -19.03 -0.39
N LYS A 26 5.25 -19.32 -0.13
CA LYS A 26 4.68 -20.67 -0.25
C LYS A 26 4.56 -21.14 -1.71
N TYR A 27 4.31 -20.23 -2.64
CA TYR A 27 4.12 -20.54 -4.06
C TYR A 27 5.08 -19.75 -4.96
N PRO A 28 6.40 -20.05 -4.92
CA PRO A 28 7.39 -19.27 -5.65
C PRO A 28 7.25 -19.38 -7.17
N LEU A 29 6.71 -20.49 -7.70
CA LEU A 29 6.61 -20.73 -9.14
C LEU A 29 5.26 -20.30 -9.76
N ALA A 30 4.29 -19.89 -8.94
CA ALA A 30 2.98 -19.47 -9.43
C ALA A 30 3.02 -18.01 -9.92
N LEU A 31 3.46 -17.80 -11.17
CA LEU A 31 3.70 -16.47 -11.76
C LEU A 31 2.47 -15.55 -11.67
N THR A 32 1.30 -16.00 -12.16
CA THR A 32 0.05 -15.22 -12.11
C THR A 32 -0.34 -14.85 -10.68
N ALA A 33 -0.25 -15.81 -9.75
CA ALA A 33 -0.55 -15.55 -8.35
C ALA A 33 0.44 -14.57 -7.70
N ARG A 34 1.71 -14.56 -8.15
CA ARG A 34 2.72 -13.59 -7.71
C ARG A 34 2.43 -12.19 -8.24
N GLU A 35 2.03 -12.06 -9.50
CA GLU A 35 1.65 -10.78 -10.09
C GLU A 35 0.43 -10.17 -9.39
N GLU A 36 -0.62 -10.96 -9.18
CA GLU A 36 -1.77 -10.54 -8.39
C GLU A 36 -1.39 -10.17 -6.95
N ALA A 37 -0.41 -10.86 -6.36
CA ALA A 37 0.04 -10.62 -4.99
C ALA A 37 0.80 -9.30 -4.89
N ILE A 38 1.62 -8.98 -5.91
CA ILE A 38 2.32 -7.71 -6.01
C ILE A 38 1.30 -6.57 -6.14
N LEU A 39 0.31 -6.71 -7.02
CA LEU A 39 -0.75 -5.71 -7.17
C LEU A 39 -1.53 -5.50 -5.86
N LEU A 40 -1.87 -6.59 -5.16
CA LEU A 40 -2.59 -6.50 -3.90
C LEU A 40 -1.73 -5.84 -2.82
N LEU A 41 -0.43 -6.14 -2.77
CA LEU A 41 0.50 -5.53 -1.82
C LEU A 41 0.66 -4.03 -2.07
N ASP A 42 0.83 -3.62 -3.32
CA ASP A 42 0.91 -2.19 -3.68
C ASP A 42 -0.40 -1.46 -3.36
N SER A 43 -1.55 -2.14 -3.49
CA SER A 43 -2.85 -1.61 -3.07
C SER A 43 -2.95 -1.44 -1.56
N VAL A 44 -2.37 -2.36 -0.77
CA VAL A 44 -2.27 -2.23 0.70
C VAL A 44 -1.42 -1.02 1.07
N HIS A 45 -0.26 -0.85 0.45
CA HIS A 45 0.60 0.30 0.73
C HIS A 45 -0.04 1.63 0.33
N LEU A 46 -0.74 1.68 -0.80
CA LEU A 46 -1.49 2.86 -1.21
C LEU A 46 -2.59 3.23 -0.20
N ALA A 47 -3.34 2.24 0.28
CA ALA A 47 -4.39 2.44 1.27
C ALA A 47 -3.83 2.87 2.63
N ARG A 48 -2.68 2.30 3.06
CA ARG A 48 -1.97 2.70 4.28
C ARG A 48 -1.51 4.16 4.19
N SER A 49 -0.79 4.52 3.13
CA SER A 49 -0.29 5.89 2.92
C SER A 49 -1.45 6.91 2.86
N SER A 50 -2.58 6.54 2.25
CA SER A 50 -3.76 7.42 2.21
C SER A 50 -4.38 7.64 3.59
N LYS A 51 -4.35 6.61 4.46
CA LYS A 51 -4.82 6.74 5.84
C LYS A 51 -3.84 7.59 6.67
N GLU A 52 -2.54 7.40 6.51
CA GLU A 52 -1.50 8.20 7.17
C GLU A 52 -1.64 9.69 6.81
N LEU A 53 -1.87 10.03 5.53
CA LEU A 53 -2.15 11.42 5.14
C LEU A 53 -3.37 12.00 5.84
N MET A 54 -4.46 11.23 5.98
CA MET A 54 -5.65 11.70 6.70
C MET A 54 -5.38 11.94 8.18
N LEU A 55 -4.46 11.21 8.81
CA LEU A 55 -4.09 11.40 10.21
C LEU A 55 -3.19 12.62 10.39
N ILE A 56 -2.18 12.79 9.54
CA ILE A 56 -1.28 13.95 9.57
C ILE A 56 -2.06 15.26 9.35
N ASP A 57 -3.05 15.26 8.46
CA ASP A 57 -3.91 16.42 8.21
C ASP A 57 -4.71 16.84 9.45
N ILE A 58 -5.13 15.87 10.29
CA ILE A 58 -5.82 16.12 11.57
C ILE A 58 -4.83 16.64 12.62
N ASP A 59 -3.61 16.09 12.67
CA ASP A 59 -2.62 16.44 13.68
C ASP A 59 -1.99 17.83 13.44
N CYS A 60 -1.98 18.33 12.19
CA CYS A 60 -1.51 19.68 11.85
C CYS A 60 -2.21 20.82 12.63
N GLU A 61 -3.40 20.60 13.17
CA GLU A 61 -4.11 21.62 13.96
C GLU A 61 -3.55 21.83 15.38
N ASN A 62 -2.71 20.92 15.91
CA ASN A 62 -2.41 20.86 17.34
C ASN A 62 -0.91 20.82 17.73
N VAL A 63 0.04 21.05 16.80
CA VAL A 63 1.46 20.71 17.04
C VAL A 63 2.42 21.90 16.93
N ALA A 64 3.40 21.96 17.85
CA ALA A 64 4.41 23.01 17.96
C ALA A 64 5.61 22.86 17.00
N ASP A 65 5.84 21.66 16.45
CA ASP A 65 6.93 21.36 15.50
C ASP A 65 6.37 21.11 14.08
N VAL A 66 6.12 22.21 13.38
CA VAL A 66 5.54 22.24 12.04
C VAL A 66 6.51 21.67 10.99
N ASP A 67 7.81 21.83 11.17
CA ASP A 67 8.81 21.41 10.17
C ASP A 67 8.99 19.90 10.13
N SER A 68 8.96 19.22 11.29
CA SER A 68 8.99 17.76 11.33
C SER A 68 7.74 17.15 10.68
N LEU A 69 6.56 17.67 11.01
CA LEU A 69 5.30 17.24 10.40
C LEU A 69 5.26 17.46 8.89
N ARG A 70 5.79 18.58 8.41
CA ARG A 70 5.86 18.87 6.98
C ARG A 70 6.71 17.86 6.24
N ARG A 71 7.85 17.43 6.80
CA ARG A 71 8.69 16.39 6.19
C ARG A 71 7.96 15.04 6.14
N GLU A 72 7.32 14.66 7.24
CA GLU A 72 6.53 13.43 7.30
C GLU A 72 5.38 13.44 6.26
N LEU A 73 4.68 14.58 6.14
CA LEU A 73 3.66 14.79 5.13
C LEU A 73 4.22 14.61 3.71
N GLU A 74 5.35 15.25 3.41
CA GLU A 74 6.02 15.14 2.11
C GLU A 74 6.38 13.68 1.79
N ASP A 75 6.93 12.95 2.76
CA ASP A 75 7.30 11.53 2.61
C ASP A 75 6.08 10.65 2.30
N VAL A 76 4.99 10.80 3.05
CA VAL A 76 3.77 10.01 2.84
C VAL A 76 3.11 10.37 1.50
N VAL A 77 3.13 11.65 1.09
CA VAL A 77 2.65 12.08 -0.24
C VAL A 77 3.49 11.42 -1.34
N MET A 78 4.81 11.42 -1.22
CA MET A 78 5.70 10.76 -2.19
C MET A 78 5.42 9.26 -2.28
N GLN A 79 5.24 8.60 -1.14
CA GLN A 79 4.93 7.17 -1.06
C GLN A 79 3.60 6.83 -1.74
N LYS A 80 2.53 7.58 -1.43
CA LYS A 80 1.23 7.44 -2.11
C LYS A 80 1.38 7.58 -3.63
N ASN A 81 2.05 8.64 -4.08
CA ASN A 81 2.25 8.91 -5.51
C ASN A 81 3.07 7.82 -6.21
N PHE A 82 4.04 7.24 -5.51
CA PHE A 82 4.80 6.09 -6.00
C PHE A 82 3.88 4.89 -6.25
N TYR A 83 3.12 4.46 -5.24
CA TYR A 83 2.24 3.28 -5.39
C TYR A 83 1.10 3.50 -6.38
N MET A 84 0.56 4.72 -6.49
CA MET A 84 -0.42 5.06 -7.54
C MET A 84 0.16 4.87 -8.94
N ARG A 85 1.35 5.41 -9.21
CA ARG A 85 2.02 5.29 -10.52
C ARG A 85 2.38 3.84 -10.81
N LYS A 86 2.91 3.13 -9.83
CA LYS A 86 3.28 1.71 -9.94
C LYS A 86 2.06 0.84 -10.27
N LEU A 87 0.96 0.97 -9.52
CA LEU A 87 -0.28 0.25 -9.79
C LEU A 87 -0.86 0.54 -11.18
N LYS A 88 -0.81 1.80 -11.63
CA LYS A 88 -1.26 2.17 -12.98
C LYS A 88 -0.41 1.46 -14.02
N TYR A 89 0.90 1.48 -13.88
CA TYR A 89 1.83 0.81 -14.78
C TYR A 89 1.61 -0.71 -14.80
N ASP A 90 1.60 -1.37 -13.64
CA ASP A 90 1.49 -2.83 -13.55
C ASP A 90 0.15 -3.35 -14.08
N LYS A 91 -0.96 -2.63 -13.84
CA LYS A 91 -2.27 -2.97 -14.43
C LYS A 91 -2.28 -2.88 -15.96
N THR A 92 -1.52 -1.96 -16.56
CA THR A 92 -1.42 -1.87 -18.02
C THR A 92 -0.57 -2.98 -18.63
N ARG A 93 0.39 -3.51 -17.86
CA ARG A 93 1.25 -4.62 -18.29
C ARG A 93 0.52 -5.97 -18.25
N ILE A 94 -0.24 -6.23 -17.19
CA ILE A 94 -0.99 -7.50 -17.04
C ILE A 94 -2.07 -7.66 -18.11
N LYS A 95 -2.68 -6.58 -18.60
CA LYS A 95 -3.64 -6.64 -19.71
C LYS A 95 -3.05 -7.04 -21.07
N ARG A 96 -1.72 -7.11 -21.19
CA ARG A 96 -1.02 -7.44 -22.46
C ARG A 96 -0.56 -8.90 -22.53
N HIS A 97 -0.73 -9.68 -21.46
CA HIS A 97 -0.51 -11.13 -21.41
C HIS A 97 -1.84 -11.86 -21.51
#